data_AF-A0A1V6A1J6-F1
#
_entry.id   AF-A0A1V6A1J6-F1
#
_cell.length_a   1.000
_cell.length_b   1.000
_cell.length_c   1.000
_cell.angle_alpha   90.00
_cell.angle_beta   90.00
_cell.angle_gamma   90.00
#
_symmetry.space_group_name_H-M   'P 1'
#
loop_
_entity.id
_entity.type
_entity.pdbx_description
1 polymer ?
#
loop_
_entity_poly.entity_id
_entity_poly.type
_entity_poly.pdbx_seq_one_letter_code
_entity_poly.pdbx_strand_id
1 'polypeptide(L)'
;MNKEKISSVAKKLGISTQAVYKKLAKIGDQVGSHLIKENGVTYLTDEGVDILRSTLQVRQPEPASPVGNLVETLQKSLGDKQALIDKQQALIDQLVRNQTEERQRSDTIIMKLSNDLGNMRTLLEENNKAKILLTQNLKPTKQVKPWEAPKVKDPLENKTWLQKMWIKYFEPWKMRNQAY
;
A
#
# COMPACT_ATOMS: atom_id res chain seq x y z
N MET A 1 -33.87 71.82 -37.89
CA MET A 1 -34.17 70.85 -36.82
C MET A 1 -34.48 69.51 -37.49
N ASN A 2 -33.58 68.52 -37.35
CA ASN A 2 -33.84 67.18 -37.85
C ASN A 2 -34.76 66.45 -36.87
N LYS A 3 -35.75 65.73 -37.40
CA LYS A 3 -36.72 64.96 -36.64
C LYS A 3 -36.70 63.53 -37.13
N GLU A 4 -36.46 62.58 -36.21
CA GLU A 4 -36.39 61.16 -36.54
C GLU A 4 -37.65 60.43 -36.08
N LYS A 5 -38.19 59.58 -36.93
CA LYS A 5 -39.30 58.69 -36.55
C LYS A 5 -38.82 57.74 -35.45
N ILE A 6 -39.64 57.49 -34.44
CA ILE A 6 -39.33 56.51 -33.38
C ILE A 6 -38.97 55.14 -33.95
N SER A 7 -39.55 54.73 -35.07
CA SER A 7 -39.19 53.48 -35.77
C SER A 7 -37.76 53.48 -36.34
N SER A 8 -37.26 54.64 -36.78
CA SER A 8 -35.88 54.80 -37.25
C SER A 8 -34.91 54.83 -36.06
N VAL A 9 -35.27 55.55 -35.00
CA VAL A 9 -34.50 55.61 -33.75
C VAL A 9 -34.38 54.22 -33.12
N ALA A 10 -35.48 53.45 -33.08
CA ALA A 10 -35.49 52.07 -32.60
C ALA A 10 -34.53 51.17 -33.39
N LYS A 11 -34.51 51.29 -34.73
CA LYS A 11 -33.55 50.58 -35.59
C LYS A 11 -32.10 51.00 -35.32
N LYS A 12 -31.84 52.30 -35.18
CA LYS A 12 -30.49 52.83 -34.88
C LYS A 12 -29.97 52.40 -33.51
N LEU A 13 -30.85 52.19 -32.54
CA LEU A 13 -30.51 51.78 -31.18
C LEU A 13 -30.56 50.26 -30.98
N GLY A 14 -30.98 49.48 -31.98
CA GLY A 14 -31.06 48.02 -31.89
C GLY A 14 -32.14 47.51 -30.92
N ILE A 15 -33.18 48.31 -30.64
CA ILE A 15 -34.21 48.02 -29.63
C ILE A 15 -35.59 47.98 -30.29
N SER A 16 -36.53 47.21 -29.73
CA SER A 16 -37.91 47.18 -30.23
C SER A 16 -38.60 48.53 -30.04
N THR A 17 -39.46 48.91 -30.99
CA THR A 17 -40.24 50.16 -30.92
C THR A 17 -41.05 50.27 -29.62
N GLN A 18 -41.60 49.15 -29.14
CA GLN A 18 -42.32 49.06 -27.87
C GLN A 18 -41.45 49.36 -26.66
N ALA A 19 -40.20 48.89 -26.65
CA ALA A 19 -39.26 49.19 -25.57
C ALA A 19 -38.84 50.67 -25.57
N VAL A 20 -38.77 51.31 -26.75
CA VAL A 20 -38.57 52.77 -26.85
C VAL A 20 -39.75 53.52 -26.24
N TYR A 21 -41.00 53.17 -26.56
CA TYR A 21 -42.19 53.80 -25.95
C TYR A 21 -42.25 53.60 -24.43
N LYS A 22 -41.93 52.40 -23.93
CA LYS A 22 -41.90 52.11 -22.48
C LYS A 22 -40.82 52.92 -21.75
N LYS A 23 -39.73 53.26 -22.44
CA LYS A 23 -38.64 54.10 -21.90
C LYS A 23 -38.97 55.58 -21.98
N LEU A 24 -39.56 56.03 -23.08
CA LEU A 24 -40.12 57.38 -23.20
C LEU A 24 -41.16 57.65 -22.11
N ALA A 25 -42.01 56.67 -21.77
CA ALA A 25 -42.96 56.80 -20.67
C ALA A 25 -42.30 56.92 -19.29
N LYS A 26 -41.08 56.37 -19.10
CA LYS A 26 -40.32 56.48 -17.83
C LYS A 26 -39.52 57.76 -17.71
N ILE A 27 -39.13 58.35 -18.83
CA ILE A 27 -38.31 59.57 -18.93
C ILE A 27 -39.19 60.73 -19.45
N GLY A 28 -40.53 60.58 -19.29
CA GLY A 28 -41.53 61.40 -19.97
C GLY A 28 -41.40 62.89 -19.69
N ASP A 29 -40.94 63.25 -18.49
CA ASP A 29 -40.78 64.65 -18.08
C ASP A 29 -39.58 65.35 -18.74
N GLN A 30 -38.52 64.60 -19.09
CA GLN A 30 -37.32 65.17 -19.72
C GLN A 30 -37.35 65.07 -21.26
N VAL A 31 -38.09 64.10 -21.81
CA VAL A 31 -38.21 63.90 -23.27
C VAL A 31 -39.48 64.52 -23.85
N GLY A 32 -40.42 64.93 -22.99
CA GLY A 32 -41.69 65.56 -23.40
C GLY A 32 -41.51 66.83 -24.24
N SER A 33 -40.48 67.64 -23.95
CA SER A 33 -40.13 68.85 -24.72
C SER A 33 -39.55 68.57 -26.11
N HIS A 34 -39.15 67.32 -26.36
CA HIS A 34 -38.43 66.87 -27.56
C HIS A 34 -39.25 65.91 -28.43
N LEU A 35 -40.52 65.67 -28.04
CA LEU A 35 -41.44 64.73 -28.66
C LEU A 35 -42.48 65.48 -29.51
N ILE A 36 -42.44 65.28 -30.82
CA ILE A 36 -43.33 65.94 -31.78
C ILE A 36 -44.29 64.90 -32.36
N LYS A 37 -45.59 65.09 -32.17
CA LYS A 37 -46.62 64.26 -32.81
C LYS A 37 -47.14 64.97 -34.06
N GLU A 38 -46.95 64.36 -35.22
CA GLU A 38 -47.39 64.91 -36.49
C GLU A 38 -48.02 63.78 -37.33
N ASN A 39 -49.26 63.97 -37.78
CA ASN A 39 -50.03 63.00 -38.57
C ASN A 39 -50.09 61.58 -37.95
N GLY A 40 -50.34 61.49 -36.64
CA GLY A 40 -50.44 60.21 -35.92
C GLY A 40 -49.11 59.47 -35.72
N VAL A 41 -47.99 60.03 -36.21
CA VAL A 41 -46.64 59.47 -36.03
C VAL A 41 -45.89 60.32 -35.02
N THR A 42 -45.21 59.66 -34.09
CA THR A 42 -44.39 60.33 -33.08
C THR A 42 -42.94 60.42 -33.56
N TYR A 43 -42.42 61.64 -33.58
CA TYR A 43 -41.05 61.99 -33.94
C TYR A 43 -40.29 62.42 -32.70
N LEU A 44 -38.99 62.16 -32.73
CA LEU A 44 -38.05 62.56 -31.70
C LEU A 44 -37.00 63.49 -32.32
N THR A 45 -36.69 64.59 -31.65
CA THR A 45 -35.58 65.47 -32.04
C THR A 45 -34.24 64.82 -31.70
N ASP A 46 -33.15 65.25 -32.36
CA ASP A 46 -31.80 64.72 -32.13
C ASP A 46 -31.39 64.79 -30.63
N GLU A 47 -31.75 65.87 -29.94
CA GLU A 47 -31.53 66.03 -28.49
C GLU A 47 -32.29 64.97 -27.67
N GLY A 48 -33.53 64.65 -28.05
CA GLY A 48 -34.29 63.57 -27.44
C GLY A 48 -33.69 62.18 -27.70
N VAL A 49 -33.06 61.97 -28.88
CA VAL A 49 -32.33 60.73 -29.19
C VAL A 49 -31.10 60.58 -28.31
N ASP A 50 -30.40 61.68 -28.00
CA ASP A 50 -29.22 61.66 -27.13
C ASP A 50 -29.59 61.43 -25.65
N ILE A 51 -30.72 61.97 -25.19
CA ILE A 51 -31.28 61.66 -23.86
C ILE A 51 -31.69 60.18 -23.78
N LEU A 52 -32.26 59.62 -24.84
CA LEU A 52 -32.54 58.17 -24.89
C LEU A 52 -31.25 57.34 -24.90
N ARG A 53 -30.23 57.73 -25.65
CA ARG A 53 -28.93 57.03 -25.70
C ARG A 53 -28.24 57.00 -24.35
N SER A 54 -28.14 58.15 -23.69
CA SER A 54 -27.56 58.26 -22.35
C SER A 54 -28.33 57.38 -21.34
N THR A 55 -29.66 57.39 -21.39
CA THR A 55 -30.46 56.56 -20.47
C THR A 55 -30.41 55.06 -20.79
N LEU A 56 -30.13 54.69 -22.04
CA LEU A 56 -29.91 53.30 -22.45
C LEU A 56 -28.52 52.81 -22.04
N GLN A 57 -27.49 53.67 -22.10
CA GLN A 57 -26.16 53.35 -21.59
C GLN A 57 -26.14 53.15 -20.08
N VAL A 58 -26.91 53.94 -19.31
CA VAL A 58 -27.03 53.81 -17.84
C VAL A 58 -27.63 52.46 -17.40
N ARG A 59 -28.18 51.65 -18.32
CA ARG A 59 -28.72 50.31 -18.02
C ARG A 59 -28.07 49.19 -18.83
N GLN A 60 -26.87 49.38 -19.36
CA GLN A 60 -25.96 48.24 -19.41
C GLN A 60 -25.48 48.00 -17.98
N PRO A 61 -25.70 46.82 -17.37
CA PRO A 61 -24.89 46.48 -16.22
C PRO A 61 -23.44 46.64 -16.67
N GLU A 62 -22.68 47.45 -15.93
CA GLU A 62 -21.22 47.49 -15.96
C GLU A 62 -20.70 46.09 -16.33
N PRO A 63 -19.86 45.92 -17.37
CA PRO A 63 -19.14 44.69 -17.53
C PRO A 63 -18.15 44.62 -16.35
N ALA A 64 -18.59 44.09 -15.21
CA ALA A 64 -17.69 43.54 -14.22
C ALA A 64 -16.77 42.61 -15.01
N SER A 65 -15.51 43.01 -15.16
CA SER A 65 -14.54 42.42 -16.07
C SER A 65 -14.64 40.89 -15.99
N PRO A 66 -15.15 40.19 -17.03
CA PRO A 66 -15.27 38.74 -17.03
C PRO A 66 -13.92 38.07 -16.73
N VAL A 67 -12.83 38.76 -17.07
CA VAL A 67 -11.46 38.38 -16.80
C VAL A 67 -11.12 38.41 -15.31
N GLY A 68 -11.62 39.38 -14.54
CA GLY A 68 -11.35 39.50 -13.10
C GLY A 68 -11.88 38.31 -12.30
N ASN A 69 -13.15 37.95 -12.55
CA ASN A 69 -13.78 36.77 -11.92
C ASN A 69 -13.11 35.45 -12.37
N LEU A 70 -12.64 35.38 -13.62
CA LEU A 70 -11.89 34.22 -14.13
C LEU A 70 -10.51 34.11 -13.47
N VAL A 71 -9.80 35.23 -13.28
CA VAL A 71 -8.48 35.25 -12.65
C VAL A 71 -8.58 34.84 -11.18
N GLU A 72 -9.59 35.32 -10.45
CA GLU A 72 -9.80 34.95 -9.05
C GLU A 72 -10.15 33.45 -8.91
N THR A 73 -11.02 32.93 -9.77
CA THR A 73 -11.34 31.49 -9.77
C THR A 73 -10.15 30.61 -10.17
N LEU A 74 -9.32 31.06 -11.13
CA LEU A 74 -8.08 30.37 -11.49
C LEU A 74 -7.03 30.42 -10.38
N GLN A 75 -6.86 31.56 -9.70
CA GLN A 75 -5.95 31.71 -8.56
C GLN A 75 -6.38 30.79 -7.40
N LYS A 76 -7.68 30.75 -7.10
CA LYS A 76 -8.21 29.83 -6.09
C LYS A 76 -7.99 28.37 -6.48
N SER A 77 -8.28 28.01 -7.74
CA SER A 77 -8.03 26.65 -8.24
C SER A 77 -6.56 26.26 -8.19
N LEU A 78 -5.65 27.19 -8.48
CA LEU A 78 -4.21 26.98 -8.36
C LEU A 78 -3.80 26.78 -6.89
N GLY A 79 -4.34 27.58 -5.97
CA GLY A 79 -4.12 27.42 -4.53
C GLY A 79 -4.61 26.07 -4.01
N ASP A 80 -5.83 25.66 -4.39
CA ASP A 80 -6.40 24.38 -4.00
C ASP A 80 -5.58 23.20 -4.56
N LYS A 81 -5.10 23.30 -5.81
CA LYS A 81 -4.22 22.30 -6.41
C LYS A 81 -2.85 22.26 -5.74
N GLN A 82 -2.28 23.41 -5.38
CA GLN A 82 -1.01 23.46 -4.67
C GLN A 82 -1.14 22.81 -3.29
N ALA A 83 -2.19 23.12 -2.54
CA ALA A 83 -2.46 22.48 -1.24
C ALA A 83 -2.67 20.96 -1.37
N LEU A 84 -3.29 20.50 -2.47
CA LEU A 84 -3.42 19.08 -2.76
C LEU A 84 -2.06 18.43 -3.03
N ILE A 85 -1.21 19.08 -3.83
CA ILE A 85 0.16 18.61 -4.11
C ILE A 85 0.96 18.53 -2.82
N ASP A 86 0.90 19.55 -1.96
CA ASP A 86 1.61 19.57 -0.68
C ASP A 86 1.13 18.42 0.23
N LYS A 87 -0.18 18.16 0.25
CA LYS A 87 -0.75 17.03 0.99
C LYS A 87 -0.31 15.68 0.42
N GLN A 88 -0.26 15.55 -0.90
CA GLN A 88 0.22 14.32 -1.56
C GLN A 88 1.71 14.09 -1.27
N GLN A 89 2.52 15.14 -1.31
CA GLN A 89 3.95 15.06 -0.98
C GLN A 89 4.16 14.64 0.47
N ALA A 90 3.40 15.21 1.42
CA ALA A 90 3.47 14.82 2.82
C ALA A 90 3.11 13.34 3.04
N LEU A 91 2.10 12.83 2.32
CA LEU A 91 1.73 11.41 2.37
C LEU A 91 2.82 10.51 1.78
N ILE A 92 3.43 10.91 0.67
CA ILE A 92 4.56 10.18 0.07
C ILE A 92 5.72 10.12 1.06
N ASP A 93 6.08 11.25 1.67
CA ASP A 93 7.18 11.30 2.65
C ASP A 93 6.89 10.40 3.87
N GLN A 94 5.65 10.36 4.34
CA GLN A 94 5.24 9.48 5.42
C GLN A 94 5.34 7.99 5.01
N LEU A 95 4.89 7.63 3.81
CA LEU A 95 4.99 6.25 3.31
C LEU A 95 6.44 5.83 3.15
N VAL A 96 7.29 6.70 2.61
CA VAL A 96 8.74 6.44 2.48
C VAL A 96 9.37 6.22 3.84
N ARG A 97 9.08 7.09 4.83
CA ARG A 97 9.60 6.93 6.21
C ARG A 97 9.20 5.60 6.82
N ASN A 98 7.91 5.25 6.75
CA ASN A 98 7.43 3.97 7.28
C ASN A 98 8.10 2.79 6.57
N GLN A 99 8.25 2.85 5.25
CA GLN A 99 8.92 1.80 4.50
C GLN A 99 10.41 1.68 4.87
N THR A 100 11.11 2.80 5.08
CA THR A 100 12.50 2.77 5.53
C THR A 100 12.65 2.18 6.92
N GLU A 101 11.73 2.48 7.84
CA GLU A 101 11.74 1.93 9.19
C GLU A 101 11.48 0.41 9.16
N GLU A 102 10.47 -0.04 8.40
CA GLU A 102 10.17 -1.47 8.25
C GLU A 102 11.31 -2.24 7.57
N ARG A 103 12.00 -1.64 6.58
CA ARG A 103 13.22 -2.22 6.01
C ARG A 103 14.34 -2.33 7.04
N GLN A 104 14.61 -1.28 7.82
CA GLN A 104 15.63 -1.32 8.87
C GLN A 104 15.35 -2.38 9.93
N ARG A 105 14.08 -2.52 10.34
CA ARG A 105 13.64 -3.59 11.25
C ARG A 105 13.87 -4.96 10.64
N SER A 106 13.47 -5.15 9.38
CA SER A 106 13.64 -6.40 8.65
C SER A 106 15.11 -6.79 8.51
N ASP A 107 15.97 -5.85 8.12
CA ASP A 107 17.41 -6.07 7.97
C ASP A 107 18.05 -6.46 9.33
N THR A 108 17.62 -5.82 10.41
CA THR A 108 18.07 -6.17 11.77
C THR A 108 17.67 -7.59 12.16
N ILE A 109 16.44 -7.99 11.84
CA ILE A 109 15.95 -9.35 12.10
C ILE A 109 16.74 -10.36 11.26
N ILE A 110 16.93 -10.10 9.97
CA ILE A 110 17.71 -10.96 9.07
C ILE A 110 19.14 -11.11 9.59
N MET A 111 19.77 -10.03 10.05
CA MET A 111 21.12 -10.07 10.62
C MET A 111 21.17 -10.94 11.89
N LYS A 112 20.21 -10.76 12.82
CA LYS A 112 20.12 -11.58 14.04
C LYS A 112 19.91 -13.07 13.72
N LEU A 113 18.96 -13.38 12.85
CA LEU A 113 18.71 -14.76 12.42
C LEU A 113 19.92 -15.37 11.70
N SER A 114 20.62 -14.59 10.88
CA SER A 114 21.83 -15.05 10.20
C SER A 114 22.94 -15.37 11.20
N ASN A 115 23.09 -14.54 12.23
CA ASN A 115 24.03 -14.80 13.33
C ASN A 115 23.64 -16.05 14.12
N ASP A 116 22.36 -16.19 14.48
CA ASP A 116 21.84 -17.34 15.23
C ASP A 116 22.01 -18.64 14.44
N LEU A 117 21.77 -18.64 13.13
CA LEU A 117 22.00 -19.79 12.26
C LEU A 117 23.51 -20.13 12.15
N GLY A 118 24.36 -19.11 12.08
CA GLY A 118 25.81 -19.28 12.14
C GLY A 118 26.25 -19.97 13.45
N ASN A 119 25.76 -19.49 14.58
CA ASN A 119 26.05 -20.04 15.91
C ASN A 119 25.50 -21.46 16.08
N MET A 120 24.30 -21.74 15.57
CA MET A 120 23.74 -23.10 15.62
C MET A 120 24.55 -24.07 14.76
N ARG A 121 25.04 -23.62 13.61
CA ARG A 121 25.91 -24.43 12.77
C ARG A 121 27.23 -24.76 13.48
N THR A 122 27.88 -23.77 14.11
CA THR A 122 29.13 -24.02 14.85
C THR A 122 28.90 -24.99 16.02
N LEU A 123 27.83 -24.81 16.79
CA LEU A 123 27.46 -25.72 17.88
C LEU A 123 27.17 -27.16 17.38
N LEU A 124 26.52 -27.32 16.23
CA LEU A 124 26.29 -28.63 15.63
C LEU A 124 27.59 -29.29 15.17
N GLU A 125 28.50 -28.51 14.57
CA GLU A 125 29.82 -29.00 14.18
C GLU A 125 30.65 -29.44 15.41
N GLU A 126 30.61 -28.67 16.50
CA GLU A 126 31.24 -29.02 17.78
C GLU A 126 30.62 -30.27 18.41
N ASN A 127 29.28 -30.38 18.44
CA ASN A 127 28.59 -31.56 18.96
C ASN A 127 28.92 -32.81 18.16
N ASN A 128 28.97 -32.71 16.83
CA ASN A 128 29.36 -33.82 15.96
C ASN A 128 30.81 -34.23 16.19
N LYS A 129 31.75 -33.28 16.32
CA LYS A 129 33.14 -33.56 16.69
C LYS A 129 33.21 -34.29 18.04
N ALA A 130 32.49 -33.81 19.05
CA ALA A 130 32.44 -34.44 20.38
C ALA A 130 31.88 -35.88 20.31
N LYS A 131 30.81 -36.10 19.55
CA LYS A 131 30.26 -37.45 19.31
C LYS A 131 31.29 -38.38 18.69
N ILE A 132 31.97 -37.96 17.62
CA ILE A 132 33.00 -38.77 16.96
C ILE A 132 34.11 -39.16 17.94
N LEU A 133 34.56 -38.23 18.79
CA LEU A 133 35.58 -38.50 19.81
C LEU A 133 35.10 -39.54 20.85
N LEU A 134 33.84 -39.47 21.28
CA LEU A 134 33.27 -40.46 22.19
C LEU A 134 33.15 -41.84 21.52
N THR A 135 32.70 -41.90 20.26
CA THR A 135 32.54 -43.17 19.54
C THR A 135 33.88 -43.82 19.19
N GLN A 136 34.93 -43.04 18.88
CA GLN A 136 36.27 -43.58 18.60
C GLN A 136 36.94 -44.17 19.85
N ASN A 137 36.66 -43.63 21.03
CA ASN A 137 37.20 -44.15 22.29
C ASN A 137 36.46 -45.40 22.79
N LEU A 138 35.23 -45.63 22.35
CA LEU A 138 34.47 -46.84 22.61
C LEU A 138 34.74 -47.89 21.52
N LYS A 139 36.00 -48.35 21.41
CA LYS A 139 36.22 -49.65 20.73
C LYS A 139 35.37 -50.69 21.46
N PRO A 140 34.58 -51.52 20.75
CA PRO A 140 33.70 -52.48 21.40
C PRO A 140 34.55 -53.34 22.32
N THR A 141 34.32 -53.21 23.63
CA THR A 141 34.98 -53.98 24.66
C THR A 141 34.88 -55.44 24.25
N LYS A 142 36.04 -56.09 24.01
CA LYS A 142 36.08 -57.51 23.65
C LYS A 142 35.17 -58.24 24.62
N GLN A 143 34.14 -58.90 24.10
CA GLN A 143 33.15 -59.60 24.92
C GLN A 143 33.91 -60.49 25.89
N VAL A 144 33.85 -60.14 27.17
CA VAL A 144 34.50 -60.90 28.24
C VAL A 144 33.77 -62.22 28.28
N LYS A 145 34.43 -63.29 27.84
CA LYS A 145 33.85 -64.64 27.95
C LYS A 145 33.65 -64.89 29.45
N PRO A 146 32.42 -65.20 29.90
CA PRO A 146 32.18 -65.57 31.28
C PRO A 146 33.04 -66.80 31.60
N TRP A 147 33.65 -66.80 32.78
CA TRP A 147 34.49 -67.90 33.24
C TRP A 147 33.67 -69.19 33.32
N GLU A 148 34.06 -70.21 32.57
CA GLU A 148 33.49 -71.57 32.70
C GLU A 148 34.37 -72.41 33.62
N ALA A 149 33.74 -73.11 34.58
CA ALA A 149 34.45 -74.05 35.44
C ALA A 149 35.06 -75.19 34.60
N PRO A 150 36.27 -75.68 34.95
CA PRO A 150 36.87 -76.81 34.26
C PRO A 150 35.95 -78.04 34.39
N LYS A 151 35.45 -78.53 33.25
CA LYS A 151 34.61 -79.73 33.20
C LYS A 151 35.43 -80.93 33.68
N VAL A 152 34.96 -81.59 34.75
CA VAL A 152 35.50 -82.86 35.23
C VAL A 152 35.39 -83.86 34.08
N LYS A 153 36.51 -84.44 33.66
CA LYS A 153 36.54 -85.38 32.53
C LYS A 153 35.83 -86.67 32.92
N ASP A 154 34.95 -87.16 32.05
CA ASP A 154 34.24 -88.40 32.31
C ASP A 154 35.24 -89.58 32.38
N PRO A 155 35.20 -90.40 33.44
CA PRO A 155 36.21 -91.46 33.68
C PRO A 155 36.21 -92.58 32.63
N LEU A 156 35.23 -92.56 31.72
CA LEU A 156 35.02 -93.55 30.66
C LEU A 156 35.35 -93.01 29.26
N GLU A 157 35.79 -91.76 29.11
CA GLU A 157 36.03 -91.19 27.76
C GLU A 157 37.16 -91.91 27.00
N ASN A 158 38.19 -92.38 27.71
CA ASN A 158 39.39 -93.00 27.09
C ASN A 158 39.40 -94.54 27.09
N LYS A 159 38.29 -95.21 27.42
CA LYS A 159 38.24 -96.69 27.50
C LYS A 159 37.47 -97.31 26.34
N THR A 160 37.94 -98.47 25.87
CA THR A 160 37.27 -99.28 24.83
C THR A 160 35.91 -99.77 25.31
N TRP A 161 34.93 -99.93 24.42
CA TRP A 161 33.54 -100.23 24.78
C TRP A 161 33.37 -101.45 25.70
N LEU A 162 34.13 -102.53 25.45
CA LEU A 162 34.16 -103.73 26.30
C LEU A 162 34.58 -103.41 27.74
N GLN A 163 35.59 -102.56 27.93
CA GLN A 163 36.01 -102.11 29.26
C GLN A 163 34.94 -101.27 29.94
N LYS A 164 34.21 -100.42 29.18
CA LYS A 164 33.09 -99.66 29.75
C LYS A 164 31.99 -100.59 30.27
N MET A 165 31.65 -101.61 29.50
CA MET A 165 30.64 -102.61 29.87
C MET A 165 31.10 -103.46 31.07
N TRP A 166 32.37 -103.88 31.07
CA TRP A 166 32.93 -104.64 32.18
C TRP A 166 32.91 -103.87 33.50
N ILE A 167 33.35 -102.61 33.48
CA ILE A 167 33.34 -101.74 34.66
C ILE A 167 31.89 -101.49 35.14
N LYS A 168 30.93 -101.37 34.22
CA LYS A 168 29.52 -101.15 34.56
C LYS A 168 28.89 -102.33 35.29
N TYR A 169 29.19 -103.56 34.88
CA TYR A 169 28.54 -104.75 35.43
C TYR A 169 29.30 -105.42 36.57
N PHE A 170 30.63 -105.40 36.51
CA PHE A 170 31.47 -106.17 37.44
C PHE A 170 32.23 -105.29 38.43
N GLU A 171 32.56 -104.04 38.07
CA GLU A 171 33.39 -103.18 38.92
C GLU A 171 32.84 -101.74 39.09
N PRO A 172 31.58 -101.56 39.54
CA PRO A 172 30.95 -100.25 39.61
C PRO A 172 31.63 -99.29 40.59
N TRP A 173 32.42 -99.80 41.55
CA TRP A 173 33.17 -98.95 42.49
C TRP A 173 34.28 -98.14 41.81
N LYS A 174 34.81 -98.60 40.65
CA LYS A 174 35.84 -97.86 39.91
C LYS A 174 35.33 -96.53 39.35
N MET A 175 34.02 -96.39 39.14
CA MET A 175 33.42 -95.11 38.74
C MET A 175 33.38 -94.10 39.89
N ARG A 176 33.34 -94.56 41.15
CA ARG A 176 33.24 -93.68 42.33
C ARG A 176 34.59 -93.09 42.73
N ASN A 177 35.68 -93.83 42.53
CA ASN A 177 37.03 -93.40 42.91
C ASN A 177 37.67 -92.42 41.91
N GLN A 178 37.07 -92.20 40.74
CA GLN A 178 37.58 -91.33 39.68
C GLN A 178 36.76 -90.04 39.52
N ALA A 179 35.78 -89.83 40.39
CA ALA A 179 34.88 -88.68 40.38
C ALA A 179 35.38 -87.46 41.21
N TYR A 180 36.66 -87.45 41.59
CA TYR A 180 37.35 -86.34 42.24
C TYR A 180 38.59 -85.94 41.44
#